data_AF-A0A380DT41-F1
#
_entry.id   AF-A0A380DT41-F1
#
_cell.length_a   1.000
_cell.length_b   1.000
_cell.length_c   1.000
_cell.angle_alpha   90.00
_cell.angle_beta   90.00
_cell.angle_gamma   90.00
#
_symmetry.space_group_name_H-M   'P 1'
#
loop_
_entity.id
_entity.type
_entity.pdbx_description
1 polymer ?
#
loop_
_entity_poly.entity_id
_entity_poly.type
_entity_poly.pdbx_seq_one_letter_code
_entity_poly.pdbx_strand_id
1 'polypeptide(L)'
;MGETIPADGVVINGLATVDESAITGESAPVIKESGGDFDGVIGGTLVTSDWLEIRVESEAGTSFLDKMIALVEGAERNKTPNEIALFTLLTTLTIIFLVVIVTLYPIASYLHLILPIAMLIALTVCLIPTTIGGLYRRLVLQAWIVLLNSMY
;
A
#
# COMPACT_ATOMS: atom_id res chain seq x y z
N MET A 1 -16.17 -23.89 -30.79
CA MET A 1 -15.23 -24.58 -29.88
C MET A 1 -14.11 -23.61 -29.57
N GLY A 2 -13.84 -23.35 -28.29
CA GLY A 2 -12.95 -22.26 -27.89
C GLY A 2 -13.65 -20.90 -27.79
N GLU A 3 -14.91 -20.88 -27.35
CA GLU A 3 -15.60 -19.61 -27.05
C GLU A 3 -15.28 -19.17 -25.62
N THR A 4 -15.09 -17.87 -25.45
CA THR A 4 -14.83 -17.26 -24.14
C THR A 4 -16.15 -16.89 -23.48
N ILE A 5 -16.28 -17.25 -22.21
CA ILE A 5 -17.47 -16.89 -21.42
C ILE A 5 -17.41 -15.37 -21.14
N PRO A 6 -18.43 -14.59 -21.53
CA PRO A 6 -18.36 -13.12 -21.43
C PRO A 6 -18.57 -12.57 -20.01
N ALA A 7 -19.26 -13.31 -19.13
CA ALA A 7 -19.58 -12.86 -17.77
C ALA A 7 -19.75 -14.05 -16.81
N ASP A 8 -19.56 -13.82 -15.51
CA ASP A 8 -19.80 -14.84 -14.48
C ASP A 8 -21.29 -15.22 -14.41
N GLY A 9 -21.58 -16.49 -14.19
CA GLY A 9 -22.96 -16.99 -14.16
C GLY A 9 -23.07 -18.46 -13.75
N VAL A 10 -24.26 -19.01 -13.96
CA VAL A 10 -24.60 -20.39 -13.61
C VAL A 10 -25.11 -21.12 -14.85
N VAL A 11 -24.64 -22.36 -15.06
CA VAL A 11 -25.08 -23.24 -16.14
C VAL A 11 -26.51 -23.70 -15.87
N ILE A 12 -27.42 -23.40 -16.80
CA ILE A 12 -28.82 -23.84 -16.75
C ILE A 12 -29.12 -25.02 -17.66
N ASN A 13 -28.24 -25.30 -18.63
CA ASN A 13 -28.37 -26.43 -19.54
C ASN A 13 -27.04 -26.78 -20.22
N GLY A 14 -26.85 -28.05 -20.54
CA GLY A 14 -25.65 -28.56 -21.21
C GLY A 14 -24.58 -29.10 -20.27
N LEU A 15 -23.55 -29.68 -20.89
CA LEU A 15 -22.35 -30.24 -20.24
C LEU A 15 -21.15 -29.91 -21.11
N ALA A 16 -20.12 -29.32 -20.51
CA ALA A 16 -18.92 -28.90 -21.21
C ALA A 16 -17.72 -28.85 -20.29
N THR A 17 -16.53 -28.86 -20.88
CA THR A 17 -15.28 -28.65 -20.15
C THR A 17 -14.82 -27.21 -20.32
N VAL A 18 -14.56 -26.54 -19.20
CA VAL A 18 -14.11 -25.15 -19.16
C VAL A 18 -12.67 -25.10 -18.65
N ASP A 19 -11.83 -24.37 -19.37
CA ASP A 19 -10.47 -24.06 -18.95
C ASP A 19 -10.47 -22.77 -18.12
N GLU A 20 -10.30 -22.92 -16.80
CA GLU A 20 -10.22 -21.83 -15.83
C GLU A 20 -8.76 -21.46 -15.47
N SER A 21 -7.76 -22.02 -16.17
CA SER A 21 -6.33 -21.86 -15.84
C SER A 21 -5.87 -20.41 -15.77
N ALA A 22 -6.47 -19.53 -16.58
CA ALA A 22 -6.18 -18.10 -16.60
C ALA A 22 -6.59 -17.36 -15.32
N ILE A 23 -7.55 -17.89 -14.55
CA ILE A 23 -8.11 -17.21 -13.37
C ILE A 23 -7.78 -17.95 -12.08
N THR A 24 -8.01 -19.27 -12.03
CA THR A 24 -7.81 -20.09 -10.81
C THR A 24 -6.41 -20.67 -10.69
N GLY A 25 -5.66 -20.75 -11.81
CA GLY A 25 -4.34 -21.35 -11.86
C GLY A 25 -4.32 -22.88 -11.87
N GLU A 26 -5.51 -23.52 -11.81
CA GLU A 26 -5.63 -24.97 -11.97
C GLU A 26 -5.39 -25.35 -13.43
N SER A 27 -4.43 -26.24 -13.68
CA SER A 27 -4.00 -26.60 -15.04
C SER A 27 -4.91 -27.66 -15.71
N ALA A 28 -5.83 -28.26 -14.95
CA ALA A 28 -6.76 -29.25 -15.48
C ALA A 28 -8.11 -28.59 -15.79
N PRO A 29 -8.66 -28.77 -17.00
CA PRO A 29 -9.94 -28.19 -17.36
C PRO A 29 -11.07 -28.87 -16.58
N VAL A 30 -12.01 -28.07 -16.06
CA VAL A 30 -13.05 -28.50 -15.13
C VAL A 30 -14.35 -28.76 -15.90
N ILE A 31 -15.01 -29.88 -15.61
CA ILE A 31 -16.30 -30.22 -16.22
C ILE A 31 -17.39 -29.44 -15.50
N LYS A 32 -18.20 -28.71 -16.27
CA LYS A 32 -19.35 -27.95 -15.79
C LYS A 32 -20.62 -28.59 -16.32
N GLU A 33 -21.59 -28.78 -15.44
CA GLU A 33 -22.88 -29.40 -15.75
C GLU A 33 -24.03 -28.64 -15.09
N SER A 34 -25.19 -28.66 -15.73
CA SER A 34 -26.40 -28.04 -15.18
C SER A 34 -26.89 -28.78 -13.93
N GLY A 35 -26.95 -28.07 -12.79
CA GLY A 35 -27.55 -28.57 -11.54
C GLY A 35 -26.67 -29.54 -10.73
N GLY A 36 -25.39 -29.66 -11.06
CA GLY A 36 -24.39 -30.35 -10.24
C GLY A 36 -23.68 -29.42 -9.26
N ASP A 37 -22.67 -29.93 -8.54
CA ASP A 37 -21.84 -29.14 -7.60
C ASP A 37 -20.95 -28.08 -8.31
N PHE A 38 -20.80 -28.18 -9.63
CA PHE A 38 -19.95 -27.30 -10.46
C PHE A 38 -20.75 -26.60 -11.57
N ASP A 39 -21.87 -25.98 -11.22
CA ASP A 39 -22.71 -25.22 -12.14
C ASP A 39 -22.23 -23.77 -12.35
N GLY A 40 -21.42 -23.23 -11.45
CA GLY A 40 -20.84 -21.89 -11.56
C GLY A 40 -19.74 -21.78 -12.62
N VAL A 41 -19.81 -20.73 -13.46
CA VAL A 41 -18.82 -20.39 -14.47
C VAL A 41 -18.27 -18.98 -14.28
N ILE A 42 -16.98 -18.81 -14.58
CA ILE A 42 -16.27 -17.54 -14.45
C ILE A 42 -16.09 -16.92 -15.84
N GLY A 43 -16.42 -15.65 -15.99
CA GLY A 43 -16.17 -14.85 -17.18
C GLY A 43 -14.67 -14.74 -17.48
N GLY A 44 -14.32 -14.78 -18.75
CA GLY A 44 -12.93 -14.80 -19.22
C GLY A 44 -12.33 -16.21 -19.35
N THR A 45 -13.06 -17.25 -18.95
CA THR A 45 -12.63 -18.66 -19.12
C THR A 45 -13.07 -19.23 -20.47
N LEU A 46 -12.42 -20.30 -20.92
CA LEU A 46 -12.59 -20.84 -22.27
C LEU A 46 -13.37 -22.16 -22.27
N VAL A 47 -14.44 -22.24 -23.06
CA VAL A 47 -15.18 -23.49 -23.28
C VAL A 47 -14.44 -24.36 -24.29
N THR A 48 -13.89 -25.47 -23.81
CA THR A 48 -13.03 -26.38 -24.59
C THR A 48 -13.84 -27.48 -25.30
N SER A 49 -14.94 -27.96 -24.72
CA SER A 49 -15.77 -29.02 -25.30
C SER A 49 -17.27 -28.72 -25.21
N ASP A 50 -18.06 -29.17 -26.19
CA ASP A 50 -19.53 -29.05 -26.22
C ASP A 50 -20.08 -27.61 -26.09
N TRP A 51 -21.32 -27.47 -25.63
CA TRP A 51 -22.05 -26.20 -25.48
C TRP A 51 -22.64 -26.08 -24.07
N LEU A 52 -22.74 -24.85 -23.58
CA LEU A 52 -23.37 -24.51 -22.31
C LEU A 52 -24.38 -23.39 -22.54
N GLU A 53 -25.54 -23.51 -21.90
CA GLU A 53 -26.46 -22.40 -21.73
C GLU A 53 -26.27 -21.83 -20.32
N ILE A 54 -25.84 -20.57 -20.25
CA ILE A 54 -25.42 -19.92 -19.01
C ILE A 54 -26.37 -18.77 -18.71
N ARG A 55 -26.88 -18.72 -17.48
CA ARG A 55 -27.56 -17.56 -16.92
C ARG A 55 -26.53 -16.66 -16.25
N VAL A 56 -26.38 -15.45 -16.77
CA VAL A 56 -25.52 -14.42 -16.15
C VAL A 56 -26.16 -13.98 -14.84
N GLU A 57 -25.45 -14.19 -13.73
CA GLU A 57 -25.86 -13.71 -12.39
C GLU A 57 -25.04 -12.51 -11.93
N SER A 58 -23.87 -12.27 -12.52
CA SER A 58 -23.01 -11.16 -12.16
C SER A 58 -23.50 -9.84 -12.76
N GLU A 59 -23.72 -8.85 -11.89
CA GLU A 59 -23.87 -7.45 -12.26
C GLU A 59 -22.48 -6.80 -12.45
N ALA A 60 -22.36 -5.85 -13.38
CA ALA A 60 -21.08 -5.18 -13.67
C ALA A 60 -20.48 -4.57 -12.39
N GLY A 61 -19.26 -4.99 -12.01
CA GLY A 61 -18.60 -4.58 -10.76
C GLY A 61 -18.67 -5.61 -9.62
N THR A 62 -19.36 -6.74 -9.79
CA THR A 62 -19.40 -7.84 -8.81
C THR A 62 -18.69 -9.11 -9.27
N SER A 63 -17.98 -9.03 -10.40
CA SER A 63 -17.29 -10.18 -10.99
C SER A 63 -16.19 -10.69 -10.05
N PHE A 64 -15.78 -11.94 -10.24
CA PHE A 64 -14.66 -12.52 -9.50
C PHE A 64 -13.39 -11.66 -9.62
N LEU A 65 -13.13 -11.09 -10.79
CA LEU A 65 -12.02 -10.17 -11.03
C LEU A 65 -12.17 -8.86 -10.24
N ASP A 66 -13.36 -8.27 -10.20
CA ASP A 66 -13.60 -7.04 -9.42
C ASP A 66 -13.40 -7.27 -7.92
N LYS A 67 -13.83 -8.43 -7.41
CA LYS A 67 -13.57 -8.85 -6.03
C LYS A 67 -12.08 -9.05 -5.76
N MET A 68 -11.35 -9.65 -6.70
CA MET A 68 -9.90 -9.81 -6.59
C MET A 68 -9.17 -8.46 -6.59
N ILE A 69 -9.57 -7.52 -7.44
CA ILE A 69 -9.04 -6.14 -7.45
C ILE A 69 -9.33 -5.47 -6.11
N ALA A 70 -10.56 -5.54 -5.61
CA ALA A 70 -10.92 -4.97 -4.31
C ALA A 70 -10.13 -5.58 -3.13
N LEU A 71 -9.78 -6.86 -3.20
CA LEU A 71 -8.92 -7.51 -2.21
C LEU A 71 -7.46 -7.03 -2.31
N VAL A 72 -6.94 -6.82 -3.52
CA VAL A 72 -5.59 -6.32 -3.75
C VAL A 72 -5.48 -4.84 -3.33
N GLU A 73 -6.45 -4.01 -3.70
CA GLU A 73 -6.53 -2.61 -3.28
C GLU A 73 -6.77 -2.50 -1.76
N GLY A 74 -7.60 -3.38 -1.18
CA GLY A 74 -7.79 -3.45 0.27
C GLY A 74 -6.55 -3.94 1.04
N ALA A 75 -5.65 -4.67 0.37
CA ALA A 75 -4.35 -5.08 0.90
C ALA A 75 -3.28 -3.99 0.76
N GLU A 76 -3.58 -2.87 0.11
CA GLU A 76 -2.69 -1.72 0.08
C GLU A 76 -2.44 -1.28 1.53
N ARG A 77 -1.16 -1.28 1.88
CA ARG A 77 -0.70 -1.22 3.27
C ARG A 77 -1.02 0.15 3.85
N ASN A 78 -2.13 0.26 4.55
CA ASN A 78 -2.41 1.42 5.38
C ASN A 78 -1.27 1.63 6.38
N LYS A 79 -0.77 2.86 6.47
CA LYS A 79 0.27 3.24 7.45
C LYS A 79 -0.19 2.80 8.82
N THR A 80 0.64 2.03 9.52
CA THR A 80 0.27 1.50 10.83
C THR A 80 0.04 2.68 11.80
N PRO A 81 -0.90 2.59 12.76
CA PRO A 81 -1.21 3.69 13.67
C PRO A 81 0.01 4.18 14.47
N ASN A 82 0.97 3.28 14.74
CA ASN A 82 2.22 3.63 15.39
C ASN A 82 3.12 4.51 14.50
N GLU A 83 3.11 4.30 13.18
CA GLU A 83 3.83 5.13 12.21
C GLU A 83 3.22 6.53 12.15
N ILE A 84 1.89 6.64 12.09
CA ILE A 84 1.17 7.93 12.07
C ILE A 84 1.43 8.73 13.36
N ALA A 85 1.40 8.07 14.52
CA ALA A 85 1.68 8.71 15.80
C ALA A 85 3.12 9.23 15.87
N LEU A 86 4.09 8.44 15.40
CA LEU A 86 5.49 8.84 15.34
C LEU A 86 5.70 10.07 14.44
N PHE A 87 5.14 10.06 13.23
CA PHE A 87 5.18 11.21 12.32
C PHE A 87 4.56 12.47 12.94
N THR A 88 3.43 12.33 13.63
CA THR A 88 2.72 13.45 14.27
C THR A 88 3.53 14.05 15.41
N LEU A 89 4.14 13.21 16.26
CA LEU A 89 5.01 13.64 17.35
C LEU A 89 6.21 14.42 16.80
N LEU A 90 6.92 13.85 15.82
CA LEU A 90 8.13 14.46 15.24
C LEU A 90 7.82 15.79 14.55
N THR A 91 6.72 15.85 13.81
CA THR A 91 6.27 17.08 13.14
C THR A 91 5.97 18.17 14.17
N THR A 92 5.23 17.82 15.23
CA THR A 92 4.88 18.77 16.31
C THR A 92 6.13 19.28 17.02
N LEU A 93 7.07 18.39 17.37
CA LEU A 93 8.33 18.76 18.01
C LEU A 93 9.18 19.70 17.14
N THR A 94 9.23 19.43 15.83
CA THR A 94 9.99 20.25 14.86
C THR A 94 9.43 21.67 14.77
N ILE A 95 8.10 21.80 14.74
CA ILE A 95 7.42 23.10 14.71
C ILE A 95 7.74 23.90 15.99
N ILE A 96 7.67 23.26 17.16
CA ILE A 96 7.99 23.91 18.44
C ILE A 96 9.44 24.43 18.44
N PHE A 97 10.40 23.60 18.03
CA PHE A 97 11.81 24.02 17.96
C PHE A 97 12.04 25.17 16.98
N LEU A 98 11.39 25.15 15.81
CA LEU A 98 11.51 26.21 14.82
C LEU A 98 10.97 27.54 15.38
N VAL A 99 9.82 27.51 16.07
CA VAL A 99 9.28 28.68 16.76
C VAL A 99 10.27 29.21 17.81
N VAL A 100 10.91 28.34 18.58
CA VAL A 100 11.94 28.73 19.57
C VAL A 100 13.12 29.42 18.89
N ILE A 101 13.64 28.89 17.78
CA ILE A 101 14.76 29.51 17.03
C ILE A 101 14.38 30.90 16.52
N VAL A 102 13.19 31.03 15.92
CA VAL A 102 12.70 32.30 15.37
C VAL A 102 12.46 33.33 16.48
N THR A 103 11.96 32.91 17.64
CA THR A 103 11.72 33.80 18.80
C THR A 103 12.97 34.17 19.56
N LEU A 104 14.03 33.35 19.51
CA LEU A 104 15.31 33.68 20.14
C LEU A 104 15.99 34.91 19.50
N TYR A 105 15.87 35.06 18.18
CA TYR A 105 16.47 36.17 17.43
C TYR A 105 16.01 37.56 17.89
N PRO A 106 14.70 37.88 17.97
CA PRO A 106 14.24 39.18 18.45
C PRO A 106 14.55 39.41 19.94
N ILE A 107 14.47 38.36 20.78
CA ILE A 107 14.81 38.46 22.22
C ILE A 107 16.27 38.87 22.41
N ALA A 108 17.19 38.25 21.66
CA ALA A 108 18.60 38.61 21.72
C ALA A 108 18.89 40.01 21.18
N SER A 109 18.19 40.42 20.12
CA SER A 109 18.30 41.79 19.60
C SER A 109 17.82 42.83 20.60
N TYR A 110 16.78 42.53 21.38
CA TYR A 110 16.26 43.41 22.43
C TYR A 110 17.24 43.55 23.60
N LEU A 111 17.89 42.44 23.98
CA LEU A 111 18.85 42.39 25.09
C LEU A 111 20.27 42.86 24.74
N HIS A 112 20.52 43.31 23.49
CA HIS A 112 21.84 43.69 22.98
C HIS A 112 22.91 42.61 23.16
N LEU A 113 22.50 41.33 23.17
CA LEU A 113 23.41 40.20 23.27
C LEU A 113 23.93 39.84 21.88
N ILE A 114 25.24 39.74 21.73
CA ILE A 114 25.87 39.23 20.51
C ILE A 114 25.69 37.72 20.51
N LEU A 115 24.61 37.23 19.90
CA LEU A 115 24.45 35.81 19.65
C LEU A 115 25.42 35.39 18.53
N PRO A 116 26.40 34.51 18.81
CA PRO A 116 27.24 33.99 17.75
C PRO A 116 26.40 33.17 16.78
N ILE A 117 26.63 33.37 15.48
CA ILE A 117 25.97 32.62 14.40
C ILE A 117 26.11 31.10 14.61
N ALA A 118 27.21 30.67 15.23
CA ALA A 118 27.44 29.29 15.66
C ALA A 118 26.33 28.72 16.55
N MET A 119 25.68 29.51 17.40
CA MET A 119 24.58 29.05 18.26
C MET A 119 23.29 28.82 17.47
N LEU A 120 22.98 29.69 16.49
CA LEU A 120 21.86 29.48 15.56
C LEU A 120 22.09 28.24 14.69
N ILE A 121 23.32 28.07 14.20
CA ILE A 121 23.72 26.88 13.43
C ILE A 121 23.63 25.62 14.31
N ALA A 122 24.12 25.65 15.54
CA ALA A 122 24.05 24.52 16.46
C ALA A 122 22.61 24.10 16.78
N LEU A 123 21.70 25.07 17.00
CA LEU A 123 20.27 24.82 17.19
C LEU A 123 19.62 24.16 15.96
N THR A 124 19.96 24.63 14.77
CA THR A 124 19.46 24.08 13.51
C THR A 124 20.02 22.69 13.24
N VAL A 125 21.32 22.47 13.49
CA VAL A 125 21.97 21.15 13.36
C VAL A 125 21.42 20.15 14.38
N CYS A 126 21.02 20.60 15.57
CA CYS A 126 20.36 19.77 16.58
C CYS A 126 18.95 19.30 16.13
N LEU A 127 18.30 20.03 15.21
CA LEU A 127 16.98 19.68 14.68
C LEU A 127 17.03 18.53 13.64
N ILE A 128 18.08 18.50 12.82
CA ILE A 128 18.30 17.49 11.76
C ILE A 128 18.23 16.04 12.27
N PRO A 129 18.88 15.64 13.38
CA PRO A 129 18.80 14.26 13.87
C PRO A 129 17.43 13.91 14.47
N THR A 130 16.66 14.87 14.98
CA THR A 130 15.33 14.59 15.55
C THR A 130 14.31 14.22 14.47
N THR A 131 14.34 14.89 13.32
CA THR A 131 13.47 14.63 12.17
C THR A 131 13.87 13.37 11.41
N ILE A 132 15.15 13.20 11.11
CA ILE A 132 15.66 12.04 10.36
C ILE A 132 15.70 10.77 11.23
N GLY A 133 16.01 10.91 12.53
CA GLY A 133 16.15 9.78 13.45
C GLY A 133 14.83 9.07 13.78
N GLY A 134 13.71 9.78 13.63
CA GLY A 134 12.39 9.22 13.82
C GLY A 134 11.87 8.44 12.60
N LEU A 135 12.17 8.87 11.37
CA LEU A 135 11.80 8.11 10.16
C LEU A 135 12.79 6.99 9.83
N TYR A 136 14.10 7.25 9.97
CA TYR A 136 15.17 6.36 9.52
C TYR A 136 16.16 6.10 10.64
N ARG A 137 15.65 5.62 11.78
CA ARG A 137 16.44 5.34 13.00
C ARG A 137 17.75 4.58 12.75
N ARG A 138 17.76 3.67 11.76
CA ARG A 138 18.96 2.91 11.36
C ARG A 138 20.02 3.76 10.64
N LEU A 139 19.62 4.67 9.74
CA LEU A 139 20.55 5.50 8.97
C LEU A 139 21.23 6.57 9.84
N VAL A 140 20.49 7.17 10.78
CA VAL A 140 21.05 8.20 11.67
C VAL A 140 22.10 7.65 12.62
N LEU A 141 21.86 6.47 13.22
CA LEU A 141 22.85 5.79 14.05
C LEU A 141 24.14 5.52 13.27
N GLN A 142 24.02 5.08 12.02
CA GLN A 142 25.17 4.77 11.17
C GLN A 142 25.95 6.02 10.76
N ALA A 143 25.27 7.10 10.38
CA ALA A 143 25.93 8.38 10.07
C ALA A 143 26.62 8.99 11.29
N TRP A 144 26.02 8.87 12.48
CA TRP A 144 26.60 9.37 13.72
C TRP A 144 27.82 8.54 14.14
N ILE A 145 27.78 7.22 13.99
CA ILE A 145 28.94 6.33 14.18
C ILE A 145 30.08 6.72 13.23
N VAL A 146 29.80 6.98 11.95
CA VAL A 146 30.81 7.40 10.97
C VAL A 146 31.44 8.75 11.35
N LEU A 147 30.63 9.72 11.79
CA LEU A 147 31.15 11.00 12.29
C LEU A 147 32.00 10.84 13.55
N LEU A 148 31.58 10.00 14.50
CA LEU A 148 32.34 9.75 15.74
C LEU A 148 33.68 9.09 15.46
N ASN A 149 33.71 8.16 14.49
CA ASN A 149 34.91 7.45 14.05
C ASN A 149 35.82 8.29 13.12
N SER A 150 35.33 9.42 12.62
CA SER A 150 36.09 10.40 11.84
C SER A 150 36.70 11.51 12.72
N MET A 151 36.21 11.64 13.95
CA MET A 151 36.70 12.59 14.96
C MET A 151 37.72 11.97 15.94
N TYR A 152 37.97 10.65 15.85
CA TYR A 152 38.98 9.88 16.58
C TYR A 152 40.02 9.33 15.62
#